data_AF-A0A1Z8XSG5-F1
#
_entry.id   AF-A0A1Z8XSG5-F1
#
_cell.length_a   1.000
_cell.length_b   1.000
_cell.length_c   1.000
_cell.angle_alpha   90.00
_cell.angle_beta   90.00
_cell.angle_gamma   90.00
#
_symmetry.space_group_name_H-M   'P 1'
#
loop_
_entity.id
_entity.type
_entity.pdbx_description
1 polymer ?
#
loop_
_entity_poly.entity_id
_entity_poly.type
_entity_poly.pdbx_seq_one_letter_code
_entity_poly.pdbx_strand_id
1 'polypeptide(L)'
;MRILAFHLSIFTFLCSLKAKDENSSDPGARTWSHVDGREIKAGIVDATDDKVTLRAPNGKNGVIQLKDLSNEDQLYVKKWLNNNAKPKDFGEPDRVIEITTLKGEMKYNKPVITVYPGKKVKLILRNNDDMHHNLAITKRGKGKDLKVAQEAWKLGAEGFAKDWIPNHPDLLYATRMADPHSSATLYFTAPKKTGKYPYVCTLPGHAQVMRGTMIVSKEMNPLSELTFTSFKGNWTKIPDWNKLEPSGTDHVPSGKFDLSCINETDSFGLVFRGNIEAPKSGSYTFTLNSDDGSRLLIDQKIVVDNDGVHGPIPKSGKIDLKKGLHHIEVQYFEARGGEELYVGWRLPGSKKELALSINKGPSSGNSPSGQLLVAENEARIYRNFIEGAGPRAIGVGYPNGINIAYDANNMRIALIWQGDFIDAKRHWNGRGQGFQPPSGESVIAGSPGVPFATINSPNSPWPNTYFRNENAQLPPLEEGYFFKGYYLIGQYRIPTFKYNFGKLSVIDESVPREETESSQASLIRTLTIKGMSKDNLYFRAAVGESIEIIDGDTFLIDDAATMNLQSAGKPIIRESEKKKELLVPIKFKNNSAVIKQIISWQ
;
A
#
# COMPACT_ATOMS: atom_id res chain seq x y z
N MET A 1 -58.56 -25.34 41.59
CA MET A 1 -58.31 -24.43 40.44
C MET A 1 -57.07 -24.92 39.71
N ARG A 2 -57.23 -25.49 38.50
CA ARG A 2 -56.12 -25.90 37.64
C ARG A 2 -55.38 -24.65 37.17
N ILE A 3 -54.13 -24.46 37.57
CA ILE A 3 -53.25 -23.47 36.97
C ILE A 3 -52.84 -24.06 35.62
N LEU A 4 -53.55 -23.69 34.55
CA LEU A 4 -53.03 -23.82 33.19
C LEU A 4 -51.83 -22.88 33.10
N ALA A 5 -50.63 -23.43 33.24
CA ALA A 5 -49.42 -22.77 32.78
C ALA A 5 -49.50 -22.68 31.25
N PHE A 6 -50.00 -21.56 30.73
CA PHE A 6 -49.86 -21.23 29.32
C PHE A 6 -48.37 -21.24 29.00
N HIS A 7 -47.91 -22.28 28.29
CA HIS A 7 -46.68 -22.22 27.51
C HIS A 7 -46.89 -21.14 26.45
N LEU A 8 -46.62 -19.89 26.82
CA LEU A 8 -46.48 -18.83 25.85
C LEU A 8 -45.30 -19.25 24.95
N SER A 9 -45.56 -19.62 23.70
CA SER A 9 -44.46 -19.97 22.79
C SER A 9 -43.48 -18.80 22.76
N ILE A 10 -42.18 -19.09 22.65
CA ILE A 10 -41.13 -18.05 22.57
C ILE A 10 -41.45 -17.05 21.45
N PHE A 11 -42.17 -17.49 20.41
CA PHE A 11 -42.72 -16.64 19.36
C PHE A 11 -43.71 -15.59 19.90
N THR A 12 -44.63 -15.98 20.80
CA THR A 12 -45.55 -15.04 21.48
C THR A 12 -44.79 -14.04 22.35
N PHE A 13 -43.74 -14.50 23.05
CA PHE A 13 -42.90 -13.61 23.86
C PHE A 13 -42.19 -12.58 22.99
N LEU A 14 -41.61 -12.99 21.86
CA LEU A 14 -40.94 -12.08 20.93
C LEU A 14 -41.92 -11.12 20.23
N CYS A 15 -43.12 -11.56 19.84
CA CYS A 15 -44.17 -10.70 19.28
C CYS A 15 -44.73 -9.68 20.28
N SER A 16 -44.73 -9.98 21.59
CA SER A 16 -45.27 -9.08 22.63
C SER A 16 -44.39 -7.87 22.96
N LEU A 17 -43.15 -7.85 22.46
CA LEU A 17 -42.15 -6.85 22.80
C LEU A 17 -42.20 -5.69 21.79
N LYS A 18 -43.15 -4.76 21.98
CA LYS A 18 -43.11 -3.45 21.28
C LYS A 18 -41.83 -2.69 21.64
N ALA A 19 -41.26 -1.99 20.65
CA ALA A 19 -40.05 -1.18 20.78
C ALA A 19 -40.23 -0.08 21.84
N LYS A 20 -39.21 0.12 22.68
CA LYS A 20 -39.13 1.28 23.60
C LYS A 20 -38.43 2.49 22.99
N ASP A 21 -37.80 2.34 21.83
CA ASP A 21 -37.13 3.41 21.09
C ASP A 21 -37.28 3.13 19.59
N GLU A 22 -37.86 4.07 18.84
CA GLU A 22 -38.09 3.94 17.38
C GLU A 22 -36.79 3.96 16.54
N ASN A 23 -35.63 4.19 17.18
CA ASN A 23 -34.33 4.32 16.50
C ASN A 23 -33.47 3.04 16.48
N SER A 24 -33.88 1.93 17.10
CA SER A 24 -33.13 0.65 17.01
C SER A 24 -33.80 -0.34 16.05
N SER A 25 -33.81 -0.04 14.76
CA SER A 25 -34.14 -1.05 13.75
C SER A 25 -32.86 -1.85 13.44
N ASP A 26 -32.88 -3.18 13.55
CA ASP A 26 -31.81 -4.03 13.00
C ASP A 26 -31.91 -3.89 11.46
N PRO A 27 -30.95 -3.22 10.79
CA PRO A 27 -31.11 -2.82 9.39
C PRO A 27 -31.09 -4.00 8.40
N GLY A 28 -30.82 -5.23 8.86
CA GLY A 28 -30.93 -6.46 8.08
C GLY A 28 -32.08 -7.39 8.52
N ALA A 29 -33.06 -6.88 9.27
CA ALA A 29 -34.19 -7.68 9.74
C ALA A 29 -35.29 -7.86 8.69
N ARG A 30 -35.68 -9.12 8.44
CA ARG A 30 -36.84 -9.49 7.61
C ARG A 30 -38.05 -9.90 8.43
N THR A 31 -39.21 -9.96 7.80
CA THR A 31 -40.41 -10.54 8.40
C THR A 31 -40.36 -12.06 8.31
N TRP A 32 -40.52 -12.72 9.46
CA TRP A 32 -40.61 -14.16 9.63
C TRP A 32 -42.04 -14.53 9.98
N SER A 33 -42.55 -15.60 9.38
CA SER A 33 -43.93 -16.06 9.55
C SER A 33 -43.95 -17.41 10.28
N HIS A 34 -44.67 -17.47 11.39
CA HIS A 34 -44.97 -18.72 12.07
C HIS A 34 -46.05 -19.50 11.31
N VAL A 35 -46.05 -20.83 11.44
CA VAL A 35 -47.08 -21.72 10.84
C VAL A 35 -48.52 -21.44 11.31
N ASP A 36 -48.69 -20.60 12.33
CA ASP A 36 -50.01 -20.19 12.87
C ASP A 36 -50.43 -18.78 12.43
N GLY A 37 -49.69 -18.16 11.49
CA GLY A 37 -50.00 -16.86 10.91
C GLY A 37 -49.44 -15.66 11.66
N ARG A 38 -48.72 -15.85 12.77
CA ARG A 38 -48.04 -14.74 13.46
C ARG A 38 -46.76 -14.33 12.75
N GLU A 39 -46.47 -13.05 12.75
CA GLU A 39 -45.27 -12.50 12.12
C GLU A 39 -44.35 -11.81 13.13
N ILE A 40 -43.05 -11.81 12.82
CA ILE A 40 -42.04 -11.05 13.56
C ILE A 40 -40.99 -10.48 12.61
N LYS A 41 -40.65 -9.21 12.78
CA LYS A 41 -39.49 -8.61 12.11
C LYS A 41 -38.23 -8.85 12.94
N ALA A 42 -37.28 -9.61 12.43
CA ALA A 42 -36.05 -9.96 13.15
C ALA A 42 -34.88 -10.29 12.20
N GLY A 43 -33.65 -10.12 12.67
CA GLY A 43 -32.43 -10.52 11.97
C GLY A 43 -32.00 -11.93 12.35
N ILE A 44 -31.46 -12.71 11.40
CA ILE A 44 -30.86 -14.01 11.71
C ILE A 44 -29.49 -13.85 12.36
N VAL A 45 -29.26 -14.55 13.47
CA VAL A 45 -27.98 -14.55 14.22
C VAL A 45 -27.21 -15.84 13.96
N ASP A 46 -27.91 -16.97 14.06
CA ASP A 46 -27.35 -18.31 13.91
C ASP A 46 -28.46 -19.29 13.50
N ALA A 47 -28.08 -20.43 12.93
CA ALA A 47 -29.02 -21.49 12.60
C ALA A 47 -28.36 -22.87 12.64
N THR A 48 -29.19 -23.89 12.84
CA THR A 48 -28.89 -25.31 12.62
C THR A 48 -30.00 -25.91 11.75
N ASP A 49 -29.89 -27.18 11.39
CA ASP A 49 -30.88 -27.86 10.53
C ASP A 49 -32.28 -27.95 11.16
N ASP A 50 -32.41 -27.75 12.47
CA ASP A 50 -33.65 -27.87 13.25
C ASP A 50 -34.17 -26.55 13.86
N LYS A 51 -33.33 -25.52 14.00
CA LYS A 51 -33.70 -24.25 14.67
C LYS A 51 -32.96 -23.04 14.11
N VAL A 52 -33.53 -21.87 14.35
CA VAL A 52 -32.93 -20.58 14.03
C VAL A 52 -32.92 -19.67 15.26
N THR A 53 -31.84 -18.92 15.44
CA THR A 53 -31.73 -17.86 16.44
C THR A 53 -31.97 -16.52 15.76
N LEU A 54 -33.03 -15.84 16.14
CA LEU A 54 -33.41 -14.53 15.63
C LEU A 54 -33.15 -13.45 16.68
N ARG A 55 -32.71 -12.28 16.22
CA ARG A 55 -32.57 -11.06 17.03
C ARG A 55 -33.68 -10.10 16.69
N ALA A 56 -34.51 -9.81 17.69
CA ALA A 56 -35.57 -8.81 17.59
C ALA A 56 -34.98 -7.38 17.55
N PRO A 57 -35.74 -6.37 17.09
CA PRO A 57 -35.26 -4.98 16.97
C PRO A 57 -34.78 -4.38 18.29
N ASN A 58 -35.32 -4.85 19.42
CA ASN A 58 -34.87 -4.45 20.76
C ASN A 58 -33.55 -5.12 21.21
N GLY A 59 -32.86 -5.84 20.32
CA GLY A 59 -31.59 -6.51 20.57
C GLY A 59 -31.68 -7.86 21.29
N LYS A 60 -32.89 -8.33 21.66
CA LYS A 60 -33.05 -9.64 22.31
C LYS A 60 -33.01 -10.77 21.29
N ASN A 61 -32.27 -11.83 21.63
CA ASN A 61 -32.22 -13.05 20.85
C ASN A 61 -33.32 -14.03 21.30
N GLY A 62 -33.88 -14.78 20.36
CA GLY A 62 -34.80 -15.87 20.64
C GLY A 62 -34.60 -17.02 19.66
N VAL A 63 -34.77 -18.24 20.15
CA VAL A 63 -34.60 -19.47 19.36
C VAL A 63 -35.98 -19.97 18.94
N ILE A 64 -36.13 -20.27 17.66
CA ILE A 64 -37.37 -20.77 17.05
C ILE A 64 -37.06 -22.08 16.34
N GLN A 65 -37.93 -23.08 16.50
CA GLN A 65 -37.79 -24.34 15.78
C GLN A 65 -38.18 -24.12 14.32
N LEU A 66 -37.41 -24.66 13.37
CA LEU A 66 -37.66 -24.46 11.95
C LEU A 66 -39.03 -24.97 11.51
N LYS A 67 -39.50 -26.08 12.10
CA LYS A 67 -40.84 -26.64 11.86
C LYS A 67 -41.98 -25.68 12.22
N ASP A 68 -41.71 -24.69 13.07
CA ASP A 68 -42.71 -23.70 13.52
C ASP A 68 -42.75 -22.48 12.58
N LEU A 69 -41.84 -22.40 11.59
CA LEU A 69 -41.80 -21.35 10.59
C LEU A 69 -42.46 -21.78 9.27
N SER A 70 -42.88 -20.81 8.46
CA SER A 70 -43.40 -21.02 7.12
C SER A 70 -42.42 -21.81 6.24
N ASN A 71 -42.93 -22.51 5.22
CA ASN A 71 -42.08 -23.25 4.28
C ASN A 71 -41.06 -22.35 3.57
N GLU A 72 -41.44 -21.11 3.30
CA GLU A 72 -40.56 -20.09 2.71
C GLU A 72 -39.40 -19.75 3.65
N ASP A 73 -39.69 -19.52 4.93
CA ASP A 73 -38.67 -19.22 5.93
C ASP A 73 -37.76 -20.41 6.22
N GLN A 74 -38.30 -21.63 6.19
CA GLN A 74 -37.49 -22.84 6.28
C GLN A 74 -36.51 -22.96 5.10
N LEU A 75 -36.97 -22.67 3.88
CA LEU A 75 -36.11 -22.68 2.69
C LEU A 75 -35.05 -21.58 2.76
N TYR A 76 -35.43 -20.40 3.24
CA TYR A 76 -34.51 -19.30 3.49
C TYR A 76 -33.40 -19.69 4.47
N VAL A 77 -33.74 -20.33 5.60
CA VAL A 77 -32.74 -20.76 6.59
C VAL A 77 -31.82 -21.84 6.02
N LYS A 78 -32.34 -22.80 5.24
CA LYS A 78 -31.49 -23.79 4.55
C LYS A 78 -30.50 -23.14 3.60
N LYS A 79 -30.93 -22.13 2.82
CA LYS A 79 -30.03 -21.36 1.95
C LYS A 79 -29.01 -20.58 2.78
N TRP A 80 -29.43 -19.95 3.87
CA TRP A 80 -28.54 -19.22 4.78
C TRP A 80 -27.46 -20.13 5.39
N LEU A 81 -27.82 -21.33 5.86
CA LEU A 81 -26.88 -22.33 6.37
C LEU A 81 -25.82 -22.66 5.33
N ASN A 82 -26.24 -22.94 4.09
CA ASN A 82 -25.31 -23.21 3.00
C ASN A 82 -24.40 -22.00 2.75
N ASN A 83 -24.96 -20.79 2.67
CA ASN A 83 -24.21 -19.55 2.40
C ASN A 83 -23.21 -19.16 3.49
N ASN A 84 -23.37 -19.67 4.71
CA ASN A 84 -22.53 -19.29 5.86
C ASN A 84 -21.70 -20.46 6.45
N ALA A 85 -21.78 -21.64 5.83
CA ALA A 85 -21.09 -22.85 6.27
C ALA A 85 -19.56 -22.67 6.31
N LYS A 86 -18.96 -23.01 7.46
CA LYS A 86 -17.50 -23.07 7.62
C LYS A 86 -16.95 -24.35 6.97
N PRO A 87 -15.89 -24.28 6.13
CA PRO A 87 -15.23 -25.48 5.63
C PRO A 87 -14.67 -26.31 6.79
N LYS A 88 -14.84 -27.64 6.74
CA LYS A 88 -14.47 -28.55 7.84
C LYS A 88 -13.02 -28.38 8.31
N ASP A 89 -12.09 -28.22 7.37
CA ASP A 89 -10.65 -28.12 7.65
C ASP A 89 -10.15 -26.69 7.88
N PHE A 90 -11.06 -25.70 7.95
CA PHE A 90 -10.66 -24.30 8.08
C PHE A 90 -10.12 -23.96 9.47
N GLY A 91 -10.55 -24.66 10.53
CA GLY A 91 -10.21 -24.30 11.91
C GLY A 91 -10.84 -22.97 12.34
N GLU A 92 -10.23 -22.30 13.33
CA GLU A 92 -10.67 -20.97 13.77
C GLU A 92 -10.03 -19.84 12.94
N PRO A 93 -10.77 -18.77 12.61
CA PRO A 93 -10.23 -17.65 11.87
C PRO A 93 -9.28 -16.81 12.73
N ASP A 94 -8.15 -16.37 12.16
CA ASP A 94 -7.27 -15.36 12.77
C ASP A 94 -7.94 -13.97 12.77
N ARG A 95 -8.85 -13.72 11.82
CA ARG A 95 -9.58 -12.44 11.70
C ARG A 95 -11.00 -12.65 11.20
N VAL A 96 -11.94 -11.94 11.83
CA VAL A 96 -13.33 -11.81 11.35
C VAL A 96 -13.52 -10.40 10.80
N ILE A 97 -14.09 -10.30 9.60
CA ILE A 97 -14.39 -9.04 8.93
C ILE A 97 -15.87 -9.07 8.57
N GLU A 98 -16.63 -8.08 9.04
CA GLU A 98 -18.01 -7.89 8.61
C GLU A 98 -18.09 -6.70 7.66
N ILE A 99 -18.67 -6.91 6.48
CA ILE A 99 -18.97 -5.89 5.46
C ILE A 99 -20.48 -5.88 5.29
N THR A 100 -21.05 -4.69 5.22
CA THR A 100 -22.50 -4.48 5.10
C THR A 100 -22.79 -3.66 3.85
N THR A 101 -23.88 -3.95 3.14
CA THR A 101 -24.36 -3.11 2.05
C THR A 101 -25.00 -1.83 2.61
N LEU A 102 -24.73 -0.69 1.97
CA LEU A 102 -25.40 0.57 2.24
C LEU A 102 -26.71 0.60 1.47
N LYS A 103 -27.83 0.61 2.20
CA LYS A 103 -29.17 0.45 1.64
C LYS A 103 -29.46 1.51 0.57
N GLY A 104 -29.75 1.06 -0.65
CA GLY A 104 -30.11 1.92 -1.78
C GLY A 104 -28.93 2.64 -2.45
N GLU A 105 -27.70 2.42 -1.98
CA GLU A 105 -26.51 3.10 -2.51
C GLU A 105 -25.67 2.23 -3.46
N MET A 106 -25.93 0.91 -3.52
CA MET A 106 -25.08 -0.06 -4.22
C MET A 106 -23.60 0.07 -3.81
N LYS A 107 -23.34 0.25 -2.52
CA LYS A 107 -21.99 0.41 -1.95
C LYS A 107 -21.79 -0.54 -0.77
N TYR A 108 -20.53 -0.88 -0.52
CA TYR A 108 -20.13 -1.51 0.74
C TYR A 108 -19.80 -0.42 1.77
N ASN A 109 -20.20 -0.61 3.02
CA ASN A 109 -19.84 0.30 4.11
C ASN A 109 -18.32 0.37 4.36
N LYS A 110 -17.61 -0.70 4.02
CA LYS A 110 -16.16 -0.79 4.08
C LYS A 110 -15.64 -0.82 2.65
N PRO A 111 -15.13 0.29 2.11
CA PRO A 111 -14.45 0.32 0.82
C PRO A 111 -13.00 -0.18 0.91
N VAL A 112 -12.44 -0.25 2.13
CA VAL A 112 -11.12 -0.80 2.39
C VAL A 112 -11.17 -1.74 3.59
N ILE A 113 -10.56 -2.92 3.45
CA ILE A 113 -10.31 -3.84 4.56
C ILE A 113 -8.83 -4.21 4.58
N THR A 114 -8.28 -4.56 5.75
CA THR A 114 -6.88 -5.00 5.86
C THR A 114 -6.82 -6.42 6.41
N VAL A 115 -5.89 -7.24 5.91
CA VAL A 115 -5.61 -8.59 6.41
C VAL A 115 -4.10 -8.83 6.49
N TYR A 116 -3.67 -9.69 7.41
CA TYR A 116 -2.29 -10.12 7.46
C TYR A 116 -2.00 -11.19 6.40
N PRO A 117 -0.78 -11.22 5.82
CA PRO A 117 -0.40 -12.23 4.84
C PRO A 117 -0.53 -13.65 5.40
N GLY A 118 -1.16 -14.56 4.64
CA GLY A 118 -1.28 -15.97 4.99
C GLY A 118 -2.20 -16.29 6.17
N LYS A 119 -2.95 -15.32 6.70
CA LYS A 119 -3.87 -15.53 7.82
C LYS A 119 -5.24 -16.01 7.38
N LYS A 120 -5.91 -16.80 8.22
CA LYS A 120 -7.27 -17.30 8.00
C LYS A 120 -8.29 -16.21 8.29
N VAL A 121 -9.12 -15.89 7.32
CA VAL A 121 -10.10 -14.80 7.38
C VAL A 121 -11.50 -15.36 7.21
N LYS A 122 -12.40 -14.96 8.12
CA LYS A 122 -13.85 -15.08 7.98
C LYS A 122 -14.41 -13.73 7.56
N LEU A 123 -14.84 -13.59 6.32
CA LEU A 123 -15.49 -12.39 5.80
C LEU A 123 -17.00 -12.63 5.73
N ILE A 124 -17.78 -11.83 6.46
CA ILE A 124 -19.25 -11.88 6.46
C ILE A 124 -19.74 -10.70 5.63
N LEU A 125 -20.43 -10.97 4.53
CA LEU A 125 -21.20 -9.98 3.80
C LEU A 125 -22.63 -9.98 4.35
N ARG A 126 -23.05 -8.89 4.98
CA ARG A 126 -24.45 -8.63 5.33
C ARG A 126 -25.10 -7.77 4.25
N ASN A 127 -26.18 -8.27 3.72
CA ASN A 127 -26.97 -7.56 2.74
C ASN A 127 -28.19 -6.92 3.42
N ASN A 128 -28.14 -5.61 3.64
CA ASN A 128 -29.24 -4.79 4.18
C ASN A 128 -30.05 -4.10 3.06
N ASP A 129 -29.79 -4.45 1.80
CA ASP A 129 -30.46 -3.89 0.65
C ASP A 129 -31.66 -4.77 0.23
N ASP A 130 -32.51 -4.21 -0.63
CA ASP A 130 -33.64 -4.88 -1.25
C ASP A 130 -33.22 -5.63 -2.55
N MET A 131 -31.96 -5.50 -2.96
CA MET A 131 -31.33 -6.22 -4.07
C MET A 131 -30.39 -7.33 -3.60
N HIS A 132 -30.07 -8.30 -4.45
CA HIS A 132 -29.08 -9.33 -4.15
C HIS A 132 -27.65 -8.77 -4.27
N HIS A 133 -26.72 -9.29 -3.47
CA HIS A 133 -25.32 -8.87 -3.53
C HIS A 133 -24.36 -10.03 -3.24
N ASN A 134 -23.22 -10.03 -3.90
CA ASN A 134 -22.09 -10.89 -3.56
C ASN A 134 -20.82 -10.05 -3.48
N LEU A 135 -19.71 -10.64 -3.02
CA LEU A 135 -18.41 -9.98 -2.98
C LEU A 135 -17.35 -10.92 -3.54
N ALA A 136 -16.71 -10.52 -4.63
CA ALA A 136 -15.64 -11.25 -5.30
C ALA A 136 -14.30 -10.53 -5.13
N ILE A 137 -13.30 -11.19 -4.54
CA ILE A 137 -11.93 -10.70 -4.37
C ILE A 137 -11.07 -11.20 -5.54
N THR A 138 -10.30 -10.31 -6.15
CA THR A 138 -9.48 -10.58 -7.34
C THR A 138 -7.98 -10.47 -7.08
N LYS A 139 -7.17 -10.99 -8.00
CA LYS A 139 -5.71 -10.80 -8.03
C LYS A 139 -5.36 -9.31 -8.11
N ARG A 140 -4.15 -8.95 -7.65
CA ARG A 140 -3.58 -7.60 -7.76
C ARG A 140 -3.56 -7.13 -9.22
N GLY A 141 -3.91 -5.85 -9.46
CA GLY A 141 -3.81 -5.18 -10.76
C GLY A 141 -5.03 -4.30 -11.07
N LYS A 142 -4.80 -3.16 -11.72
CA LYS A 142 -5.86 -2.21 -12.09
C LYS A 142 -6.88 -2.85 -13.05
N GLY A 143 -8.17 -2.73 -12.74
CA GLY A 143 -9.28 -3.16 -13.60
C GLY A 143 -9.56 -4.67 -13.63
N LYS A 144 -8.91 -5.46 -12.78
CA LYS A 144 -9.13 -6.92 -12.72
C LYS A 144 -10.50 -7.29 -12.15
N ASP A 145 -10.96 -6.56 -11.16
CA ASP A 145 -12.31 -6.60 -10.63
C ASP A 145 -13.36 -6.37 -11.73
N LEU A 146 -13.16 -5.34 -12.56
CA LEU A 146 -14.08 -5.05 -13.66
C LEU A 146 -14.09 -6.16 -14.72
N LYS A 147 -12.92 -6.72 -15.07
CA LYS A 147 -12.84 -7.87 -16.00
C LYS A 147 -13.58 -9.10 -15.44
N VAL A 148 -13.39 -9.40 -14.16
CA VAL A 148 -14.12 -10.47 -13.47
C VAL A 148 -15.63 -10.21 -13.49
N ALA A 149 -16.08 -8.99 -13.19
CA ALA A 149 -17.51 -8.65 -13.23
C ALA A 149 -18.10 -8.72 -14.64
N GLN A 150 -17.34 -8.32 -15.67
CA GLN A 150 -17.75 -8.47 -17.07
C GLN A 150 -17.89 -9.95 -17.46
N GLU A 151 -16.97 -10.81 -16.99
CA GLU A 151 -17.08 -12.25 -17.21
C GLU A 151 -18.28 -12.86 -16.49
N ALA A 152 -18.60 -12.38 -15.28
CA ALA A 152 -19.80 -12.78 -14.56
C ALA A 152 -21.08 -12.45 -15.34
N TRP A 153 -21.13 -11.30 -16.01
CA TRP A 153 -22.28 -10.91 -16.82
C TRP A 153 -22.52 -11.87 -17.99
N LYS A 154 -21.46 -12.46 -18.57
CA LYS A 154 -21.57 -13.44 -19.65
C LYS A 154 -22.27 -14.75 -19.25
N LEU A 155 -22.46 -15.00 -17.95
CA LEU A 155 -23.22 -16.15 -17.47
C LEU A 155 -24.70 -16.10 -17.90
N GLY A 156 -25.23 -14.92 -18.21
CA GLY A 156 -26.60 -14.76 -18.72
C GLY A 156 -27.64 -15.41 -17.81
N ALA A 157 -28.48 -16.27 -18.39
CA ALA A 157 -29.55 -16.96 -17.67
C ALA A 157 -29.05 -17.89 -16.55
N GLU A 158 -27.79 -18.33 -16.59
CA GLU A 158 -27.20 -19.19 -15.56
C GLU A 158 -26.67 -18.40 -14.35
N GLY A 159 -26.68 -17.07 -14.40
CA GLY A 159 -26.04 -16.21 -13.40
C GLY A 159 -26.47 -16.51 -11.97
N PHE A 160 -27.78 -16.59 -11.69
CA PHE A 160 -28.28 -16.90 -10.35
C PHE A 160 -27.94 -18.31 -9.89
N ALA A 161 -27.96 -19.31 -10.79
CA ALA A 161 -27.58 -20.67 -10.45
C ALA A 161 -26.10 -20.80 -10.06
N LYS A 162 -25.26 -19.86 -10.55
CA LYS A 162 -23.83 -19.77 -10.27
C LYS A 162 -23.46 -18.66 -9.29
N ASP A 163 -24.42 -18.10 -8.55
CA ASP A 163 -24.21 -16.98 -7.61
C ASP A 163 -23.52 -15.75 -8.25
N TRP A 164 -23.61 -15.61 -9.58
CA TRP A 164 -22.86 -14.65 -10.39
C TRP A 164 -21.34 -14.73 -10.22
N ILE A 165 -20.81 -15.93 -9.92
CA ILE A 165 -19.38 -16.21 -9.76
C ILE A 165 -18.84 -16.83 -11.07
N PRO A 166 -18.01 -16.11 -11.85
CA PRO A 166 -17.46 -16.63 -13.10
C PRO A 166 -16.24 -17.52 -12.87
N ASN A 167 -15.93 -18.38 -13.85
CA ASN A 167 -14.61 -18.99 -13.94
C ASN A 167 -13.65 -17.99 -14.59
N HIS A 168 -12.77 -17.36 -13.80
CA HIS A 168 -11.84 -16.35 -14.30
C HIS A 168 -10.47 -16.46 -13.61
N PRO A 169 -9.34 -16.37 -14.33
CA PRO A 169 -8.00 -16.58 -13.76
C PRO A 169 -7.60 -15.51 -12.73
N ASP A 170 -8.22 -14.34 -12.74
CA ASP A 170 -8.01 -13.29 -11.74
C ASP A 170 -8.95 -13.37 -10.53
N LEU A 171 -9.97 -14.22 -10.53
CA LEU A 171 -10.83 -14.40 -9.36
C LEU A 171 -10.10 -15.25 -8.31
N LEU A 172 -9.98 -14.76 -7.08
CA LEU A 172 -9.36 -15.49 -5.97
C LEU A 172 -10.40 -16.13 -5.06
N TYR A 173 -11.37 -15.34 -4.60
CA TYR A 173 -12.35 -15.75 -3.62
C TYR A 173 -13.68 -15.04 -3.92
N ALA A 174 -14.81 -15.66 -3.59
CA ALA A 174 -16.10 -15.01 -3.67
C ALA A 174 -17.04 -15.52 -2.58
N THR A 175 -17.85 -14.64 -2.01
CA THR A 175 -19.04 -15.09 -1.28
C THR A 175 -20.04 -15.70 -2.27
N ARG A 176 -20.90 -16.60 -1.80
CA ARG A 176 -22.17 -16.88 -2.49
C ARG A 176 -23.05 -15.63 -2.55
N MET A 177 -24.15 -15.69 -3.29
CA MET A 177 -25.10 -14.59 -3.38
C MET A 177 -25.84 -14.42 -2.04
N ALA A 178 -25.70 -13.25 -1.43
CA ALA A 178 -26.49 -12.83 -0.29
C ALA A 178 -27.81 -12.25 -0.79
N ASP A 179 -28.91 -12.89 -0.42
CA ASP A 179 -30.26 -12.39 -0.70
C ASP A 179 -30.55 -11.09 0.08
N PRO A 180 -31.58 -10.31 -0.34
CA PRO A 180 -32.06 -9.19 0.45
C PRO A 180 -32.25 -9.56 1.92
N HIS A 181 -31.77 -8.68 2.81
CA HIS A 181 -31.87 -8.86 4.27
C HIS A 181 -31.23 -10.17 4.77
N SER A 182 -30.18 -10.66 4.09
CA SER A 182 -29.48 -11.92 4.39
C SER A 182 -27.97 -11.73 4.55
N SER A 183 -27.23 -12.83 4.68
CA SER A 183 -25.77 -12.81 4.69
C SER A 183 -25.14 -13.98 3.95
N ALA A 184 -23.92 -13.77 3.48
CA ALA A 184 -23.06 -14.82 2.96
C ALA A 184 -21.67 -14.71 3.62
N THR A 185 -21.10 -15.84 4.02
CA THR A 185 -19.77 -15.87 4.65
C THR A 185 -18.76 -16.53 3.74
N LEU A 186 -17.65 -15.84 3.50
CA LEU A 186 -16.47 -16.32 2.81
C LEU A 186 -15.37 -16.67 3.83
N TYR A 187 -14.89 -17.91 3.78
CA TYR A 187 -13.74 -18.39 4.54
C TYR A 187 -12.55 -18.56 3.59
N PHE A 188 -11.45 -17.86 3.83
CA PHE A 188 -10.27 -17.93 2.97
C PHE A 188 -8.96 -17.73 3.75
N THR A 189 -7.86 -18.19 3.18
CA THR A 189 -6.53 -17.81 3.66
C THR A 189 -6.05 -16.63 2.83
N ALA A 190 -5.74 -15.52 3.48
CA ALA A 190 -5.26 -14.31 2.81
C ALA A 190 -4.00 -14.62 1.98
N PRO A 191 -3.83 -13.99 0.80
CA PRO A 191 -2.61 -14.14 0.00
C PRO A 191 -1.35 -13.88 0.83
N LYS A 192 -0.26 -14.60 0.55
CA LYS A 192 1.04 -14.36 1.23
C LYS A 192 1.76 -13.11 0.72
N LYS A 193 1.48 -12.71 -0.53
CA LYS A 193 2.06 -11.50 -1.14
C LYS A 193 1.29 -10.28 -0.65
N THR A 194 2.01 -9.26 -0.18
CA THR A 194 1.42 -7.99 0.23
C THR A 194 0.89 -7.18 -0.96
N GLY A 195 -0.02 -6.26 -0.69
CA GLY A 195 -0.53 -5.30 -1.69
C GLY A 195 -2.05 -5.19 -1.72
N LYS A 196 -2.54 -4.50 -2.76
CA LYS A 196 -3.96 -4.19 -2.97
C LYS A 196 -4.64 -5.28 -3.82
N TYR A 197 -5.68 -5.90 -3.26
CA TYR A 197 -6.51 -6.94 -3.87
C TYR A 197 -7.93 -6.39 -4.00
N PRO A 198 -8.35 -5.95 -5.21
CA PRO A 198 -9.68 -5.40 -5.41
C PRO A 198 -10.78 -6.41 -5.09
N TYR A 199 -11.90 -5.94 -4.56
CA TYR A 199 -13.13 -6.70 -4.50
C TYR A 199 -14.33 -5.94 -5.06
N VAL A 200 -15.31 -6.68 -5.56
CA VAL A 200 -16.41 -6.13 -6.35
C VAL A 200 -17.68 -6.98 -6.22
N CYS A 201 -18.84 -6.34 -6.30
CA CYS A 201 -20.11 -7.06 -6.54
C CYS A 201 -20.19 -7.43 -8.02
N THR A 202 -20.31 -8.72 -8.33
CA THR A 202 -20.38 -9.22 -9.71
C THR A 202 -21.81 -9.36 -10.22
N LEU A 203 -22.82 -8.98 -9.42
CA LEU A 203 -24.19 -8.85 -9.92
C LEU A 203 -24.22 -7.81 -11.07
N PRO A 204 -24.91 -8.09 -12.20
CA PRO A 204 -24.90 -7.21 -13.37
C PRO A 204 -25.25 -5.75 -13.04
N GLY A 205 -24.45 -4.81 -13.53
CA GLY A 205 -24.63 -3.37 -13.30
C GLY A 205 -24.00 -2.82 -12.01
N HIS A 206 -23.74 -3.66 -11.00
CA HIS A 206 -23.31 -3.18 -9.67
C HIS A 206 -21.83 -2.82 -9.63
N ALA A 207 -20.99 -3.51 -10.40
CA ALA A 207 -19.53 -3.39 -10.38
C ALA A 207 -19.01 -1.97 -10.67
N GLN A 208 -19.83 -1.08 -11.22
CA GLN A 208 -19.45 0.31 -11.49
C GLN A 208 -19.28 1.15 -10.23
N VAL A 209 -20.01 0.83 -9.17
CA VAL A 209 -20.02 1.59 -7.91
C VAL A 209 -19.75 0.70 -6.70
N MET A 210 -20.11 -0.58 -6.77
CA MET A 210 -20.07 -1.51 -5.64
C MET A 210 -18.74 -2.28 -5.58
N ARG A 211 -17.68 -1.58 -5.19
CA ARG A 211 -16.31 -2.10 -5.15
C ARG A 211 -15.55 -1.60 -3.93
N GLY A 212 -14.44 -2.26 -3.65
CA GLY A 212 -13.50 -1.87 -2.61
C GLY A 212 -12.15 -2.59 -2.76
N THR A 213 -11.29 -2.46 -1.76
CA THR A 213 -9.93 -3.03 -1.79
C THR A 213 -9.59 -3.72 -0.49
N MET A 214 -9.19 -4.99 -0.58
CA MET A 214 -8.52 -5.69 0.49
C MET A 214 -7.02 -5.42 0.42
N ILE A 215 -6.44 -4.88 1.49
CA ILE A 215 -5.01 -4.66 1.64
C ILE A 215 -4.42 -5.83 2.43
N VAL A 216 -3.51 -6.57 1.80
CA VAL A 216 -2.68 -7.56 2.48
C VAL A 216 -1.42 -6.85 2.96
N SER A 217 -1.25 -6.69 4.28
CA SER A 217 -0.17 -5.90 4.87
C SER A 217 0.36 -6.51 6.17
N LYS A 218 1.68 -6.38 6.40
CA LYS A 218 2.30 -6.72 7.69
C LYS A 218 1.99 -5.69 8.79
N GLU A 219 1.50 -4.52 8.41
CA GLU A 219 1.06 -3.46 9.31
C GLU A 219 -0.46 -3.29 9.23
N MET A 220 -1.13 -3.37 10.38
CA MET A 220 -2.58 -3.21 10.45
C MET A 220 -2.94 -1.74 10.28
N ASN A 221 -3.87 -1.44 9.38
CA ASN A 221 -4.56 -0.15 9.40
C ASN A 221 -5.64 -0.20 10.50
N PRO A 222 -5.54 0.61 11.57
CA PRO A 222 -6.55 0.64 12.63
C PRO A 222 -7.75 1.54 12.27
N LEU A 223 -7.70 2.23 11.12
CA LEU A 223 -8.79 3.10 10.66
C LEU A 223 -9.89 2.29 9.96
N SER A 224 -11.12 2.74 10.14
CA SER A 224 -12.30 2.21 9.44
C SER A 224 -13.32 3.32 9.19
N GLU A 225 -14.13 3.15 8.14
CA GLU A 225 -15.22 4.08 7.80
C GLU A 225 -14.72 5.52 7.58
N LEU A 226 -13.50 5.65 7.04
CA LEU A 226 -12.87 6.94 6.81
C LEU A 226 -13.50 7.63 5.58
N THR A 227 -14.05 8.82 5.81
CA THR A 227 -14.57 9.74 4.80
C THR A 227 -13.78 11.05 4.82
N PHE A 228 -13.88 11.81 3.74
CA PHE A 228 -13.40 13.18 3.68
C PHE A 228 -14.52 14.09 3.17
N THR A 229 -14.60 15.30 3.71
CA THR A 229 -15.40 16.41 3.18
C THR A 229 -14.44 17.49 2.71
N SER A 230 -14.57 17.91 1.46
CA SER A 230 -13.73 18.94 0.84
C SER A 230 -14.42 20.30 0.83
N PHE A 231 -13.66 21.37 1.01
CA PHE A 231 -14.12 22.76 0.98
C PHE A 231 -13.18 23.61 0.12
N LYS A 232 -13.73 24.66 -0.50
CA LYS A 232 -12.94 25.68 -1.21
C LYS A 232 -12.92 26.97 -0.41
N GLY A 233 -11.74 27.57 -0.26
CA GLY A 233 -11.60 28.83 0.45
C GLY A 233 -10.17 29.13 0.84
N ASN A 234 -9.92 30.40 1.14
CA ASN A 234 -8.61 30.87 1.58
C ASN A 234 -8.70 31.21 3.07
N TRP A 235 -7.94 30.46 3.88
CA TRP A 235 -7.96 30.58 5.33
C TRP A 235 -6.55 30.80 5.85
N THR A 236 -6.45 31.52 6.97
CA THR A 236 -5.21 31.65 7.73
C THR A 236 -5.28 30.92 9.08
N LYS A 237 -6.45 30.39 9.41
CA LYS A 237 -6.78 29.57 10.58
C LYS A 237 -7.94 28.63 10.25
N ILE A 238 -8.04 27.52 10.97
CA ILE A 238 -9.13 26.56 10.82
C ILE A 238 -10.49 27.28 10.96
N PRO A 239 -11.34 27.23 9.92
CA PRO A 239 -12.67 27.83 9.96
C PRO A 239 -13.65 26.98 10.75
N ASP A 240 -14.83 27.54 11.00
CA ASP A 240 -15.99 26.77 11.45
C ASP A 240 -16.59 26.01 10.25
N TRP A 241 -16.17 24.76 10.07
CA TRP A 241 -16.58 23.89 8.95
C TRP A 241 -18.10 23.73 8.83
N ASN A 242 -18.85 23.87 9.93
CA ASN A 242 -20.30 23.73 9.93
C ASN A 242 -21.02 24.94 9.31
N LYS A 243 -20.31 26.05 9.10
CA LYS A 243 -20.83 27.27 8.46
C LYS A 243 -20.43 27.39 6.98
N LEU A 244 -19.75 26.38 6.44
CA LEU A 244 -19.26 26.37 5.08
C LEU A 244 -20.04 25.37 4.22
N GLU A 245 -20.20 25.69 2.95
CA GLU A 245 -20.78 24.77 1.97
C GLU A 245 -19.70 23.79 1.49
N PRO A 246 -19.91 22.47 1.63
CA PRO A 246 -18.94 21.48 1.18
C PRO A 246 -18.93 21.39 -0.36
N SER A 247 -17.74 21.29 -0.94
CA SER A 247 -17.56 20.99 -2.37
C SER A 247 -17.85 19.52 -2.71
N GLY A 248 -17.78 18.63 -1.72
CA GLY A 248 -18.00 17.20 -1.90
C GLY A 248 -17.75 16.42 -0.61
N THR A 249 -18.27 15.19 -0.55
CA THR A 249 -17.97 14.22 0.50
C THR A 249 -17.92 12.83 -0.11
N ASP A 250 -16.87 12.09 0.18
CA ASP A 250 -16.74 10.69 -0.25
C ASP A 250 -15.89 9.89 0.75
N HIS A 251 -15.78 8.59 0.52
CA HIS A 251 -14.85 7.72 1.24
C HIS A 251 -13.41 7.98 0.83
N VAL A 252 -12.49 7.79 1.77
CA VAL A 252 -11.06 7.85 1.47
C VAL A 252 -10.60 6.55 0.81
N PRO A 253 -10.19 6.55 -0.47
CA PRO A 253 -9.95 5.31 -1.22
C PRO A 253 -8.79 4.45 -0.66
N SER A 254 -7.82 5.07 -0.01
CA SER A 254 -6.69 4.38 0.61
C SER A 254 -7.02 3.80 1.99
N GLY A 255 -8.13 4.22 2.60
CA GLY A 255 -8.50 3.90 3.98
C GLY A 255 -7.58 4.54 5.03
N LYS A 256 -6.68 5.42 4.62
CA LYS A 256 -5.73 6.17 5.45
C LYS A 256 -5.88 7.66 5.16
N PHE A 257 -5.39 8.55 6.02
CA PHE A 257 -5.40 9.97 5.70
C PHE A 257 -4.57 10.25 4.45
N ASP A 258 -5.17 10.92 3.47
CA ASP A 258 -4.70 10.94 2.09
C ASP A 258 -5.15 12.22 1.40
N LEU A 259 -4.20 13.07 0.99
CA LEU A 259 -4.49 14.32 0.29
C LEU A 259 -4.85 14.09 -1.19
N SER A 260 -4.53 12.93 -1.78
CA SER A 260 -4.86 12.63 -3.18
C SER A 260 -6.36 12.38 -3.40
N CYS A 261 -7.20 12.61 -2.39
CA CYS A 261 -8.65 12.56 -2.48
C CYS A 261 -9.24 13.77 -3.24
N ILE A 262 -8.46 14.84 -3.40
CA ILE A 262 -8.84 16.06 -4.12
C ILE A 262 -7.77 16.43 -5.16
N ASN A 263 -8.11 17.33 -6.08
CA ASN A 263 -7.19 17.79 -7.13
C ASN A 263 -6.68 19.22 -6.87
N GLU A 264 -7.31 19.94 -5.95
CA GLU A 264 -6.91 21.26 -5.50
C GLU A 264 -5.55 21.19 -4.79
N THR A 265 -4.68 22.15 -5.12
CA THR A 265 -3.31 22.25 -4.57
C THR A 265 -3.14 23.45 -3.66
N ASP A 266 -4.01 24.46 -3.76
CA ASP A 266 -4.04 25.66 -2.92
C ASP A 266 -5.48 26.01 -2.55
N SER A 267 -5.66 26.75 -1.45
CA SER A 267 -6.96 27.33 -1.04
C SER A 267 -8.07 26.30 -0.92
N PHE A 268 -7.78 25.21 -0.20
CA PHE A 268 -8.74 24.14 0.07
C PHE A 268 -8.74 23.73 1.54
N GLY A 269 -9.81 23.06 1.94
CA GLY A 269 -9.97 22.48 3.26
C GLY A 269 -10.44 21.04 3.17
N LEU A 270 -9.96 20.20 4.08
CA LEU A 270 -10.37 18.82 4.23
C LEU A 270 -10.75 18.53 5.68
N VAL A 271 -11.89 17.88 5.84
CA VAL A 271 -12.28 17.29 7.13
C VAL A 271 -12.45 15.79 6.95
N PHE A 272 -11.52 15.03 7.51
CA PHE A 272 -11.58 13.58 7.55
C PHE A 272 -12.33 13.12 8.79
N ARG A 273 -13.23 12.13 8.64
CA ARG A 273 -13.98 11.53 9.75
C ARG A 273 -13.98 10.02 9.62
N GLY A 274 -13.87 9.32 10.74
CA GLY A 274 -13.96 7.87 10.77
C GLY A 274 -13.80 7.30 12.17
N ASN A 275 -13.40 6.04 12.23
CA ASN A 275 -13.16 5.34 13.48
C ASN A 275 -11.72 4.82 13.54
N ILE A 276 -11.11 4.83 14.72
CA ILE A 276 -9.82 4.20 15.02
C ILE A 276 -9.99 3.12 16.09
N GLU A 277 -9.49 1.91 15.83
CA GLU A 277 -9.53 0.81 16.78
C GLU A 277 -8.29 0.82 17.69
N ALA A 278 -8.48 1.14 18.97
CA ALA A 278 -7.46 1.03 20.00
C ALA A 278 -7.32 -0.43 20.47
N PRO A 279 -6.19 -1.12 20.19
CA PRO A 279 -6.06 -2.55 20.51
C PRO A 279 -5.97 -2.86 22.01
N LYS A 280 -5.62 -1.85 22.82
CA LYS A 280 -5.53 -1.94 24.28
C LYS A 280 -5.82 -0.60 24.95
N SER A 281 -6.30 -0.60 26.18
CA SER A 281 -6.45 0.62 26.95
C SER A 281 -5.10 1.22 27.33
N GLY A 282 -4.99 2.55 27.39
CA GLY A 282 -3.80 3.27 27.88
C GLY A 282 -3.54 4.58 27.16
N SER A 283 -2.36 5.17 27.42
CA SER A 283 -1.94 6.46 26.86
C SER A 283 -1.35 6.31 25.46
N TYR A 284 -2.05 6.85 24.45
CA TYR A 284 -1.60 6.92 23.07
C TYR A 284 -0.95 8.28 22.80
N THR A 285 0.08 8.31 21.93
CA THR A 285 0.63 9.56 21.40
C THR A 285 0.29 9.66 19.92
N PHE A 286 -0.36 10.74 19.52
CA PHE A 286 -0.62 11.07 18.12
C PHE A 286 0.40 12.10 17.64
N THR A 287 0.79 12.00 16.38
CA THR A 287 1.65 12.95 15.67
C THR A 287 0.88 13.48 14.47
N LEU A 288 0.84 14.79 14.32
CA LEU A 288 0.21 15.51 13.21
C LEU A 288 1.26 16.44 12.61
N ASN A 289 1.61 16.23 11.34
CA ASN A 289 2.49 17.10 10.57
C ASN A 289 1.68 17.67 9.41
N SER A 290 1.71 18.99 9.23
CA SER A 290 1.05 19.63 8.10
C SER A 290 1.82 20.85 7.60
N ASP A 291 1.79 21.04 6.28
CA ASP A 291 2.00 22.36 5.64
C ASP A 291 0.66 23.10 5.74
N ASP A 292 0.66 24.29 6.32
CA ASP A 292 -0.50 25.01 6.85
C ASP A 292 -1.33 24.25 7.91
N GLY A 293 -2.53 24.75 8.21
CA GLY A 293 -3.19 24.51 9.50
C GLY A 293 -3.93 23.19 9.57
N SER A 294 -3.69 22.44 10.65
CA SER A 294 -4.41 21.19 10.93
C SER A 294 -4.75 20.98 12.40
N ARG A 295 -5.73 20.11 12.66
CA ARG A 295 -6.17 19.75 14.01
C ARG A 295 -6.65 18.30 14.05
N LEU A 296 -6.24 17.56 15.07
CA LEU A 296 -6.65 16.17 15.30
C LEU A 296 -7.54 16.11 16.54
N LEU A 297 -8.71 15.50 16.39
CA LEU A 297 -9.67 15.24 17.44
C LEU A 297 -9.90 13.73 17.61
N ILE A 298 -10.00 13.28 18.86
CA ILE A 298 -10.46 11.94 19.22
C ILE A 298 -11.63 12.07 20.17
N ASP A 299 -12.75 11.42 19.86
CA ASP A 299 -14.01 11.54 20.60
C ASP A 299 -14.39 13.01 20.89
N GLN A 300 -14.30 13.85 19.85
CA GLN A 300 -14.58 15.30 19.87
C GLN A 300 -13.63 16.14 20.74
N LYS A 301 -12.59 15.54 21.34
CA LYS A 301 -11.56 16.26 22.10
C LYS A 301 -10.37 16.57 21.21
N ILE A 302 -9.91 17.81 21.22
CA ILE A 302 -8.68 18.22 20.53
C ILE A 302 -7.49 17.55 21.20
N VAL A 303 -6.74 16.75 20.44
CA VAL A 303 -5.52 16.07 20.88
C VAL A 303 -4.29 16.78 20.36
N VAL A 304 -4.32 17.25 19.11
CA VAL A 304 -3.24 18.03 18.49
C VAL A 304 -3.83 19.25 17.80
N ASP A 305 -3.28 20.43 18.07
CA ASP A 305 -3.65 21.69 17.42
C ASP A 305 -2.42 22.28 16.71
N ASN A 306 -2.41 22.17 15.39
CA ASN A 306 -1.38 22.63 14.48
C ASN A 306 -1.93 23.70 13.54
N ASP A 307 -2.74 24.61 14.06
CA ASP A 307 -3.42 25.65 13.30
C ASP A 307 -2.50 26.82 12.93
N GLY A 308 -2.84 27.51 11.84
CA GLY A 308 -2.11 28.65 11.30
C GLY A 308 -1.42 28.37 9.96
N VAL A 309 -0.92 29.43 9.31
CA VAL A 309 -0.13 29.33 8.08
C VAL A 309 1.33 29.10 8.43
N HIS A 310 1.91 27.99 7.98
CA HIS A 310 3.29 27.60 8.27
C HIS A 310 3.75 26.45 7.37
N GLY A 311 5.06 26.31 7.17
CA GLY A 311 5.63 25.13 6.50
C GLY A 311 5.31 23.80 7.24
N PRO A 312 5.73 22.64 6.71
CA PRO A 312 5.52 21.34 7.35
C PRO A 312 6.17 21.28 8.74
N ILE A 313 5.36 21.27 9.80
CA ILE A 313 5.82 21.19 11.18
C ILE A 313 5.08 20.07 11.93
N PRO A 314 5.78 19.11 12.54
CA PRO A 314 5.15 18.07 13.34
C PRO A 314 4.81 18.58 14.73
N LYS A 315 3.59 18.30 15.18
CA LYS A 315 3.17 18.41 16.57
C LYS A 315 2.67 17.06 17.07
N SER A 316 2.80 16.82 18.37
CA SER A 316 2.29 15.62 19.01
C SER A 316 1.40 15.94 20.19
N GLY A 317 0.46 15.05 20.46
CA GLY A 317 -0.46 15.13 21.59
C GLY A 317 -0.72 13.76 22.17
N LYS A 318 -1.17 13.70 23.42
CA LYS A 318 -1.48 12.43 24.10
C LYS A 318 -2.93 12.38 24.52
N ILE A 319 -3.50 11.17 24.48
CA ILE A 319 -4.84 10.89 25.00
C ILE A 319 -4.90 9.46 25.54
N ASP A 320 -5.65 9.27 26.62
CA ASP A 320 -5.96 7.94 27.15
C ASP A 320 -7.20 7.37 26.47
N LEU A 321 -7.05 6.21 25.83
CA LEU A 321 -8.14 5.49 25.16
C LEU A 321 -8.46 4.20 25.90
N LYS A 322 -9.73 3.77 25.81
CA LYS A 322 -10.12 2.41 26.20
C LYS A 322 -9.87 1.49 25.01
N LYS A 323 -9.75 0.18 25.25
CA LYS A 323 -9.76 -0.80 24.16
C LYS A 323 -11.09 -0.71 23.41
N GLY A 324 -11.06 -0.61 22.08
CA GLY A 324 -12.25 -0.56 21.23
C GLY A 324 -12.19 0.53 20.17
N LEU A 325 -13.34 0.81 19.54
CA LEU A 325 -13.50 1.85 18.53
C LEU A 325 -13.65 3.23 19.19
N HIS A 326 -12.97 4.21 18.62
CA HIS A 326 -13.04 5.63 18.99
C HIS A 326 -13.26 6.48 17.73
N HIS A 327 -13.98 7.59 17.85
CA HIS A 327 -14.18 8.49 16.73
C HIS A 327 -12.91 9.31 16.49
N ILE A 328 -12.48 9.43 15.24
CA ILE A 328 -11.32 10.24 14.84
C ILE A 328 -11.76 11.26 13.79
N GLU A 329 -11.36 12.51 14.02
CA GLU A 329 -11.54 13.61 13.07
C GLU A 329 -10.20 14.33 12.86
N VAL A 330 -9.86 14.60 11.60
CA VAL A 330 -8.70 15.42 11.24
C VAL A 330 -9.17 16.55 10.34
N GLN A 331 -8.98 17.77 10.81
CA GLN A 331 -9.27 19.00 10.09
C GLN A 331 -7.97 19.54 9.49
N TYR A 332 -8.02 20.03 8.25
CA TYR A 332 -6.86 20.52 7.52
C TYR A 332 -7.28 21.63 6.56
N PHE A 333 -6.45 22.67 6.41
CA PHE A 333 -6.53 23.59 5.29
C PHE A 333 -5.14 23.84 4.70
N GLU A 334 -5.12 24.04 3.39
CA GLU A 334 -3.95 24.53 2.65
C GLU A 334 -4.28 25.93 2.15
N ALA A 335 -3.50 26.94 2.55
CA ALA A 335 -3.69 28.29 2.05
C ALA A 335 -2.99 28.47 0.71
N ARG A 336 -1.67 28.19 0.66
CA ARG A 336 -0.84 28.35 -0.53
C ARG A 336 0.50 27.61 -0.42
N GLY A 337 0.98 27.08 -1.55
CA GLY A 337 2.36 26.61 -1.72
C GLY A 337 2.44 25.10 -1.86
N GLY A 338 3.04 24.45 -0.87
CA GLY A 338 3.11 22.99 -0.84
C GLY A 338 2.11 22.46 0.18
N GLU A 339 1.51 21.32 -0.10
CA GLU A 339 0.57 20.65 0.77
C GLU A 339 1.23 19.41 1.39
N GLU A 340 1.18 19.29 2.70
CA GLU A 340 1.64 18.09 3.41
C GLU A 340 0.65 17.76 4.53
N LEU A 341 0.32 16.48 4.66
CA LEU A 341 -0.42 15.97 5.81
C LEU A 341 0.09 14.59 6.17
N TYR A 342 0.51 14.44 7.42
CA TYR A 342 0.81 13.16 8.04
C TYR A 342 0.14 13.04 9.40
N VAL A 343 -0.45 11.88 9.63
CA VAL A 343 -1.01 11.45 10.90
C VAL A 343 -0.34 10.14 11.28
N GLY A 344 0.26 10.11 12.46
CA GLY A 344 0.88 8.94 13.05
C GLY A 344 0.39 8.72 14.47
N TRP A 345 0.59 7.51 14.98
CA TRP A 345 0.32 7.22 16.38
C TRP A 345 1.28 6.19 16.97
N ARG A 346 1.50 6.29 18.29
CA ARG A 346 2.23 5.32 19.11
C ARG A 346 1.29 4.72 20.14
N LEU A 347 1.28 3.39 20.20
CA LEU A 347 0.54 2.63 21.20
C LEU A 347 1.13 2.84 22.61
N PRO A 348 0.36 2.58 23.68
CA PRO A 348 0.85 2.66 25.05
C PRO A 348 2.11 1.82 25.26
N GLY A 349 3.20 2.47 25.68
CA GLY A 349 4.51 1.86 25.91
C GLY A 349 5.33 1.52 24.66
N SER A 350 4.83 1.81 23.45
CA SER A 350 5.58 1.60 22.20
C SER A 350 6.47 2.80 21.88
N LYS A 351 7.71 2.52 21.45
CA LYS A 351 8.58 3.52 20.81
C LYS A 351 8.34 3.61 19.30
N LYS A 352 7.76 2.58 18.67
CA LYS A 352 7.44 2.54 17.24
C LYS A 352 6.18 3.37 16.96
N GLU A 353 6.30 4.31 16.04
CA GLU A 353 5.17 5.04 15.43
C GLU A 353 4.62 4.25 14.24
N LEU A 354 3.29 4.23 14.12
CA LEU A 354 2.57 3.62 13.02
C LEU A 354 1.90 4.73 12.20
N ALA A 355 2.05 4.68 10.88
CA ALA A 355 1.45 5.65 9.98
C ALA A 355 -0.05 5.40 9.80
N LEU A 356 -0.86 6.42 10.12
CA LEU A 356 -2.29 6.48 9.82
C LEU A 356 -2.56 7.19 8.49
N SER A 357 -1.57 7.86 7.91
CA SER A 357 -1.57 8.41 6.54
C SER A 357 -0.95 7.46 5.51
N ILE A 358 -1.22 7.70 4.22
CA ILE A 358 -0.48 7.07 3.11
C ILE A 358 0.97 7.56 3.03
N ASN A 359 1.20 8.80 3.47
CA ASN A 359 2.51 9.42 3.51
C ASN A 359 3.35 8.79 4.63
N LYS A 360 4.65 8.62 4.40
CA LYS A 360 5.57 8.23 5.46
C LYS A 360 5.61 9.35 6.50
N GLY A 361 5.82 8.98 7.77
CA GLY A 361 5.96 9.96 8.86
C GLY A 361 7.05 10.96 8.57
N PRO A 362 7.08 12.10 9.28
CA PRO A 362 8.10 13.13 9.06
C PRO A 362 9.47 12.46 9.13
N SER A 363 10.03 12.19 7.96
CA SER A 363 11.44 11.98 7.79
C SER A 363 12.07 13.29 8.20
N SER A 364 13.18 13.24 8.92
CA SER A 364 14.13 14.35 8.86
C SER A 364 14.56 14.49 7.39
N GLY A 365 13.76 15.19 6.57
CA GLY A 365 13.86 15.21 5.11
C GLY A 365 12.49 15.23 4.41
N ASN A 366 11.99 16.43 4.13
CA ASN A 366 10.80 16.86 3.38
C ASN A 366 10.12 15.91 2.36
N SER A 367 8.78 15.84 2.48
CA SER A 367 7.70 15.94 1.46
C SER A 367 6.84 14.69 1.11
N PRO A 368 5.50 14.84 1.09
CA PRO A 368 4.57 14.11 0.24
C PRO A 368 3.73 14.96 -0.76
N SER A 369 3.73 14.49 -2.03
CA SER A 369 2.87 14.65 -3.24
C SER A 369 2.49 16.03 -3.84
N GLY A 370 2.56 16.26 -5.16
CA GLY A 370 3.49 15.64 -6.13
C GLY A 370 3.29 15.95 -7.63
N GLN A 371 4.42 16.08 -8.34
CA GLN A 371 4.58 15.99 -9.79
C GLN A 371 5.33 14.68 -10.06
N LEU A 372 4.69 13.55 -9.74
CA LEU A 372 5.31 12.23 -9.87
C LEU A 372 5.65 11.97 -11.34
N LEU A 373 6.93 11.75 -11.62
CA LEU A 373 7.36 11.31 -12.94
C LEU A 373 7.13 9.80 -13.05
N VAL A 374 6.27 9.41 -14.00
CA VAL A 374 5.97 7.99 -14.26
C VAL A 374 6.65 7.55 -15.55
N ALA A 375 7.42 6.47 -15.47
CA ALA A 375 7.96 5.78 -16.64
C ALA A 375 6.95 4.72 -17.10
N GLU A 376 6.22 5.03 -18.17
CA GLU A 376 5.16 4.15 -18.69
C GLU A 376 5.66 3.30 -19.85
N ASN A 377 6.16 3.93 -20.92
CA ASN A 377 6.50 3.24 -22.18
C ASN A 377 7.99 3.33 -22.54
N GLU A 378 8.71 4.31 -22.00
CA GLU A 378 10.13 4.55 -22.21
C GLU A 378 10.78 5.01 -20.91
N ALA A 379 12.11 4.93 -20.82
CA ALA A 379 12.84 5.41 -19.67
C ALA A 379 12.62 6.93 -19.47
N ARG A 380 12.36 7.34 -18.24
CA ARG A 380 12.24 8.74 -17.83
C ARG A 380 13.48 9.19 -17.09
N ILE A 381 13.93 10.40 -17.37
CA ILE A 381 15.18 10.92 -16.84
C ILE A 381 14.91 12.14 -15.97
N TYR A 382 15.48 12.15 -14.77
CA TYR A 382 15.39 13.24 -13.82
C TYR A 382 16.79 13.69 -13.41
N ARG A 383 17.19 14.90 -13.81
CA ARG A 383 18.54 15.43 -13.52
C ARG A 383 18.45 16.52 -12.47
N ASN A 384 18.61 16.14 -11.21
CA ASN A 384 18.58 17.08 -10.12
C ASN A 384 19.31 16.58 -8.87
N PHE A 385 19.16 17.28 -7.75
CA PHE A 385 19.72 16.87 -6.47
C PHE A 385 18.89 15.72 -5.93
N ILE A 386 19.48 14.52 -5.85
CA ILE A 386 18.80 13.31 -5.38
C ILE A 386 19.43 12.87 -4.07
N GLU A 387 18.60 12.66 -3.05
CA GLU A 387 19.08 12.21 -1.74
C GLU A 387 19.79 10.87 -1.88
N GLY A 388 20.96 10.70 -1.26
CA GLY A 388 21.79 9.50 -1.41
C GLY A 388 22.63 9.41 -2.70
N ALA A 389 22.33 10.19 -3.74
CA ALA A 389 23.09 10.22 -5.00
C ALA A 389 23.83 11.54 -5.28
N GLY A 390 23.44 12.64 -4.62
CA GLY A 390 24.18 13.91 -4.66
C GLY A 390 23.64 14.93 -5.68
N PRO A 391 24.31 16.10 -5.79
CA PRO A 391 23.81 17.25 -6.56
C PRO A 391 24.02 17.14 -8.09
N ARG A 392 24.77 16.12 -8.55
CA ARG A 392 24.94 15.78 -9.98
C ARG A 392 24.32 14.43 -10.30
N ALA A 393 23.24 14.08 -9.60
CA ALA A 393 22.55 12.83 -9.82
C ALA A 393 21.69 12.87 -11.10
N ILE A 394 21.57 11.70 -11.72
CA ILE A 394 20.73 11.44 -12.88
C ILE A 394 19.86 10.25 -12.51
N GLY A 395 18.62 10.52 -12.11
CA GLY A 395 17.59 9.53 -11.93
C GLY A 395 17.14 8.97 -13.27
N VAL A 396 16.93 7.67 -13.34
CA VAL A 396 16.36 6.97 -14.48
C VAL A 396 15.28 6.03 -13.99
N GLY A 397 14.04 6.27 -14.41
CA GLY A 397 12.91 5.38 -14.16
C GLY A 397 12.62 4.55 -15.38
N TYR A 398 12.51 3.23 -15.21
CA TYR A 398 12.21 2.31 -16.30
C TYR A 398 10.73 1.87 -16.28
N PRO A 399 10.14 1.53 -17.45
CA PRO A 399 8.74 1.09 -17.57
C PRO A 399 8.26 -0.02 -16.65
N ASN A 400 9.17 -0.91 -16.24
CA ASN A 400 8.85 -2.06 -15.39
C ASN A 400 8.94 -1.72 -13.88
N GLY A 401 9.01 -0.43 -13.52
CA GLY A 401 9.04 0.01 -12.13
C GLY A 401 10.38 -0.19 -11.43
N ILE A 402 11.44 -0.54 -12.17
CA ILE A 402 12.82 -0.47 -11.66
C ILE A 402 13.34 0.94 -11.91
N ASN A 403 14.13 1.46 -10.98
CA ASN A 403 14.67 2.81 -11.05
C ASN A 403 16.13 2.82 -10.58
N ILE A 404 16.94 3.74 -11.12
CA ILE A 404 18.32 3.99 -10.68
C ILE A 404 18.57 5.47 -10.46
N ALA A 405 19.54 5.81 -9.61
CA ALA A 405 20.15 7.14 -9.55
C ALA A 405 21.64 7.02 -9.81
N TYR A 406 22.08 7.60 -10.92
CA TYR A 406 23.48 7.64 -11.32
C TYR A 406 24.14 8.91 -10.79
N ASP A 407 25.21 8.77 -10.00
CA ASP A 407 26.03 9.86 -9.50
C ASP A 407 27.11 10.21 -10.52
N ALA A 408 26.89 11.29 -11.28
CA ALA A 408 27.83 11.77 -12.29
C ALA A 408 29.07 12.47 -11.70
N ASN A 409 29.17 12.67 -10.37
CA ASN A 409 30.42 13.09 -9.76
C ASN A 409 31.41 11.93 -9.65
N ASN A 410 30.92 10.77 -9.20
CA ASN A 410 31.74 9.59 -8.91
C ASN A 410 31.66 8.50 -10.00
N MET A 411 30.84 8.68 -11.04
CA MET A 411 30.63 7.71 -12.12
C MET A 411 30.08 6.35 -11.64
N ARG A 412 29.09 6.39 -10.73
CA ARG A 412 28.52 5.17 -10.14
C ARG A 412 27.01 5.17 -10.20
N ILE A 413 26.41 3.98 -10.16
CA ILE A 413 25.03 3.83 -9.70
C ILE A 413 25.05 3.99 -8.18
N ALA A 414 24.48 5.10 -7.70
CA ALA A 414 24.43 5.41 -6.28
C ALA A 414 23.24 4.75 -5.60
N LEU A 415 22.10 4.63 -6.30
CA LEU A 415 20.88 4.00 -5.78
C LEU A 415 20.20 3.15 -6.86
N ILE A 416 19.52 2.09 -6.41
CA ILE A 416 18.52 1.33 -7.17
C ILE A 416 17.26 1.19 -6.31
N TRP A 417 16.06 1.22 -6.89
CA TRP A 417 14.80 1.03 -6.15
C TRP A 417 13.65 0.55 -7.04
N GLN A 418 12.54 0.16 -6.42
CA GLN A 418 11.34 -0.37 -7.08
C GLN A 418 10.13 0.56 -6.92
N GLY A 419 9.15 0.45 -7.81
CA GLY A 419 7.89 1.18 -7.75
C GLY A 419 8.00 2.59 -8.33
N ASP A 420 7.42 3.56 -7.64
CA ASP A 420 7.34 4.95 -8.10
C ASP A 420 8.75 5.53 -8.32
N PHE A 421 8.94 6.20 -9.45
CA PHE A 421 10.25 6.71 -9.85
C PHE A 421 10.66 7.88 -8.96
N ILE A 422 10.19 9.10 -9.24
CA ILE A 422 10.57 10.27 -8.46
C ILE A 422 9.57 11.41 -8.60
N ASP A 423 9.36 12.15 -7.52
CA ASP A 423 8.56 13.37 -7.52
C ASP A 423 9.38 14.57 -8.00
N ALA A 424 9.02 15.13 -9.14
CA ALA A 424 9.71 16.28 -9.70
C ALA A 424 9.27 17.62 -9.13
N LYS A 425 8.22 17.69 -8.30
CA LYS A 425 7.57 18.95 -7.86
C LYS A 425 8.59 19.94 -7.30
N ARG A 426 9.46 19.46 -6.41
CA ARG A 426 10.50 20.27 -5.76
C ARG A 426 11.36 21.05 -6.75
N HIS A 427 11.60 20.48 -7.92
CA HIS A 427 12.47 21.07 -8.92
C HIS A 427 11.77 21.40 -10.24
N TRP A 428 10.43 21.50 -10.22
CA TRP A 428 9.62 21.73 -11.42
C TRP A 428 9.84 23.13 -12.01
N ASN A 429 9.80 24.15 -11.15
CA ASN A 429 9.91 25.56 -11.54
C ASN A 429 11.35 26.11 -11.45
N GLY A 430 12.34 25.25 -11.17
CA GLY A 430 13.73 25.65 -11.01
C GLY A 430 14.56 24.58 -10.30
N ARG A 431 15.88 24.77 -10.19
CA ARG A 431 16.74 23.79 -9.49
C ARG A 431 16.59 23.80 -7.96
N GLY A 432 15.90 24.79 -7.38
CA GLY A 432 15.52 24.83 -5.97
C GLY A 432 16.68 24.71 -4.97
N GLN A 433 16.34 24.47 -3.69
CA GLN A 433 17.25 24.02 -2.63
C GLN A 433 16.75 22.66 -2.11
N GLY A 434 17.67 21.77 -1.72
CA GLY A 434 17.36 20.47 -1.11
C GLY A 434 17.49 19.26 -2.05
N PHE A 435 17.35 18.05 -1.48
CA PHE A 435 17.58 16.77 -2.18
C PHE A 435 16.30 15.96 -2.26
N GLN A 436 15.86 15.60 -3.47
CA GLN A 436 14.65 14.81 -3.67
C GLN A 436 14.94 13.33 -3.39
N PRO A 437 14.26 12.67 -2.42
CA PRO A 437 14.38 11.24 -2.22
C PRO A 437 13.67 10.43 -3.32
N PRO A 438 14.06 9.16 -3.51
CA PRO A 438 13.27 8.19 -4.27
C PRO A 438 11.81 8.12 -3.78
N SER A 439 10.85 8.08 -4.70
CA SER A 439 9.42 7.99 -4.35
C SER A 439 8.97 6.54 -4.08
N GLY A 440 9.73 5.56 -4.55
CA GLY A 440 9.39 4.15 -4.45
C GLY A 440 9.89 3.45 -3.18
N GLU A 441 9.99 2.12 -3.26
CA GLU A 441 10.34 1.22 -2.18
C GLU A 441 11.57 0.36 -2.50
N SER A 442 12.01 -0.44 -1.53
CA SER A 442 13.18 -1.32 -1.66
C SER A 442 14.42 -0.60 -2.21
N VAL A 443 14.75 0.56 -1.62
CA VAL A 443 15.88 1.40 -2.01
C VAL A 443 17.17 0.77 -1.49
N ILE A 444 18.11 0.52 -2.39
CA ILE A 444 19.43 -0.04 -2.10
C ILE A 444 20.50 0.92 -2.56
N ALA A 445 21.49 1.17 -1.70
CA ALA A 445 22.65 1.98 -2.02
C ALA A 445 23.70 1.15 -2.76
N GLY A 446 24.27 1.72 -3.83
CA GLY A 446 25.44 1.18 -4.50
C GLY A 446 26.74 1.54 -3.77
N SER A 447 27.84 0.89 -4.17
CA SER A 447 29.19 1.14 -3.63
C SER A 447 29.50 2.63 -3.57
N PRO A 448 29.94 3.19 -2.42
CA PRO A 448 30.42 4.58 -2.34
C PRO A 448 31.64 4.77 -3.25
N GLY A 449 32.06 6.02 -3.49
CA GLY A 449 33.32 6.29 -4.21
C GLY A 449 33.31 6.04 -5.70
N VAL A 450 34.50 6.17 -6.28
CA VAL A 450 34.74 5.94 -7.70
C VAL A 450 34.75 4.43 -8.01
N PRO A 451 34.28 4.01 -9.20
CA PRO A 451 34.14 2.59 -9.54
C PRO A 451 35.45 1.88 -9.84
N PHE A 452 36.49 2.58 -10.32
CA PHE A 452 37.77 2.02 -10.72
C PHE A 452 38.93 2.71 -10.01
N ALA A 453 40.00 1.96 -9.81
CA ALA A 453 41.26 2.47 -9.29
C ALA A 453 42.43 1.61 -9.77
N THR A 454 43.57 2.25 -10.01
CA THR A 454 44.86 1.56 -10.06
C THR A 454 45.35 1.46 -8.62
N ILE A 455 45.53 0.25 -8.09
CA ILE A 455 45.99 0.04 -6.71
C ILE A 455 47.20 -0.89 -6.67
N ASN A 456 48.24 -0.54 -5.93
CA ASN A 456 49.51 -1.29 -5.91
C ASN A 456 49.34 -2.75 -5.47
N SER A 457 48.31 -3.05 -4.67
CA SER A 457 47.93 -4.41 -4.31
C SER A 457 46.43 -4.49 -3.99
N PRO A 458 45.83 -5.69 -3.98
CA PRO A 458 44.47 -5.90 -3.50
C PRO A 458 44.21 -5.46 -2.05
N ASN A 459 45.22 -5.07 -1.26
CA ASN A 459 45.05 -4.59 0.11
C ASN A 459 45.24 -3.06 0.25
N SER A 460 45.58 -2.36 -0.82
CA SER A 460 45.78 -0.91 -0.76
C SER A 460 44.45 -0.17 -0.55
N PRO A 461 44.42 0.94 0.21
CA PRO A 461 43.20 1.73 0.43
C PRO A 461 42.53 2.11 -0.88
N TRP A 462 41.20 2.09 -0.90
CA TRP A 462 40.46 2.56 -2.08
C TRP A 462 40.50 4.09 -2.16
N PRO A 463 40.69 4.71 -3.34
CA PRO A 463 40.72 6.16 -3.45
C PRO A 463 39.44 6.83 -2.92
N ASN A 464 39.62 7.96 -2.21
CA ASN A 464 38.52 8.74 -1.65
C ASN A 464 37.57 9.27 -2.73
N THR A 465 36.29 9.41 -2.35
CA THR A 465 35.29 10.22 -3.08
C THR A 465 35.77 11.67 -3.20
N TYR A 466 35.73 12.25 -4.40
CA TYR A 466 35.90 13.69 -4.54
C TYR A 466 34.54 14.38 -4.34
N PHE A 467 34.22 14.76 -3.11
CA PHE A 467 33.15 15.74 -2.88
C PHE A 467 33.63 17.08 -3.45
N ARG A 468 33.03 17.51 -4.56
CA ARG A 468 33.31 18.82 -5.15
C ARG A 468 32.66 19.87 -4.25
N ASN A 469 33.41 20.42 -3.30
CA ASN A 469 32.88 21.47 -2.44
C ASN A 469 32.56 22.76 -3.23
N GLU A 470 33.07 22.91 -4.47
CA GLU A 470 33.00 24.16 -5.23
C GLU A 470 32.97 23.82 -6.74
N ASN A 471 32.41 24.68 -7.59
CA ASN A 471 32.06 24.46 -9.01
C ASN A 471 33.22 24.13 -10.00
N ALA A 472 34.32 23.54 -9.57
CA ALA A 472 35.42 23.14 -10.43
C ALA A 472 35.04 21.92 -11.33
N GLN A 473 35.39 22.02 -12.61
CA GLN A 473 35.71 20.83 -13.41
C GLN A 473 36.84 20.09 -12.68
N LEU A 474 36.79 18.75 -12.61
CA LEU A 474 37.96 17.98 -12.17
C LEU A 474 39.12 18.41 -13.07
N PRO A 475 40.22 19.01 -12.56
CA PRO A 475 41.40 19.17 -13.38
C PRO A 475 41.83 17.75 -13.82
N PRO A 476 42.33 17.59 -15.06
CA PRO A 476 42.78 16.29 -15.53
C PRO A 476 43.95 15.84 -14.65
N LEU A 477 43.68 14.99 -13.68
CA LEU A 477 44.70 14.08 -13.15
C LEU A 477 44.98 13.08 -14.29
N GLU A 478 46.23 12.71 -14.52
CA GLU A 478 46.59 11.70 -15.54
C GLU A 478 45.83 10.35 -15.35
N GLU A 479 45.23 10.16 -14.16
CA GLU A 479 44.37 9.04 -13.77
C GLU A 479 42.99 9.46 -13.22
N GLY A 480 42.48 10.64 -13.57
CA GLY A 480 41.20 11.18 -13.06
C GLY A 480 39.96 10.72 -13.84
N TYR A 481 38.77 11.06 -13.32
CA TYR A 481 37.50 10.81 -13.99
C TYR A 481 37.00 12.01 -14.78
N PHE A 482 36.45 11.77 -15.97
CA PHE A 482 35.78 12.82 -16.75
C PHE A 482 34.45 12.33 -17.32
N PHE A 483 33.33 12.86 -16.80
CA PHE A 483 32.01 12.53 -17.33
C PHE A 483 31.84 13.10 -18.74
N LYS A 484 31.49 12.25 -19.71
CA LYS A 484 31.25 12.63 -21.10
C LYS A 484 29.75 12.74 -21.42
N GLY A 485 28.88 12.56 -20.44
CA GLY A 485 27.42 12.56 -20.62
C GLY A 485 26.84 11.16 -20.81
N TYR A 486 25.67 11.10 -21.43
CA TYR A 486 25.01 9.85 -21.80
C TYR A 486 24.26 10.04 -23.13
N TYR A 487 23.94 8.94 -23.79
CA TYR A 487 23.08 8.90 -24.98
C TYR A 487 21.97 7.87 -24.74
N LEU A 488 20.87 8.00 -25.47
CA LEU A 488 19.70 7.14 -25.31
C LEU A 488 19.70 6.11 -26.43
N ILE A 489 19.50 4.84 -26.09
CA ILE A 489 19.50 3.74 -27.05
C ILE A 489 18.13 3.07 -27.16
N GLY A 490 17.80 2.62 -28.36
CA GLY A 490 16.59 1.86 -28.66
C GLY A 490 15.29 2.64 -28.46
N GLN A 491 14.17 1.96 -28.72
CA GLN A 491 12.82 2.52 -28.60
C GLN A 491 12.44 2.85 -27.16
N TYR A 492 13.04 2.17 -26.18
CA TYR A 492 12.80 2.41 -24.75
C TYR A 492 13.66 3.53 -24.17
N ARG A 493 14.48 4.20 -24.99
CA ARG A 493 15.35 5.32 -24.62
C ARG A 493 16.23 5.07 -23.40
N ILE A 494 16.82 3.88 -23.33
CA ILE A 494 17.69 3.49 -22.20
C ILE A 494 18.93 4.40 -22.18
N PRO A 495 19.22 5.10 -21.06
CA PRO A 495 20.42 5.92 -20.98
C PRO A 495 21.67 5.04 -20.82
N THR A 496 22.65 5.30 -21.68
CA THR A 496 23.98 4.70 -21.64
C THR A 496 25.01 5.78 -21.31
N PHE A 497 25.64 5.67 -20.14
CA PHE A 497 26.56 6.67 -19.61
C PHE A 497 27.97 6.50 -20.20
N LYS A 498 28.65 7.62 -20.41
CA LYS A 498 30.01 7.67 -20.94
C LYS A 498 30.90 8.50 -20.03
N TYR A 499 32.09 8.00 -19.73
CA TYR A 499 33.12 8.76 -19.04
C TYR A 499 34.52 8.25 -19.40
N ASN A 500 35.53 9.05 -19.08
CA ASN A 500 36.92 8.61 -19.13
C ASN A 500 37.43 8.36 -17.70
N PHE A 501 38.35 7.41 -17.58
CA PHE A 501 39.21 7.22 -16.42
C PHE A 501 40.67 7.25 -16.90
N GLY A 502 41.36 8.37 -16.66
CA GLY A 502 42.60 8.70 -17.36
C GLY A 502 42.42 8.63 -18.89
N LYS A 503 43.22 7.79 -19.56
CA LYS A 503 43.14 7.54 -21.01
C LYS A 503 42.14 6.45 -21.40
N LEU A 504 41.51 5.77 -20.44
CA LEU A 504 40.51 4.74 -20.71
C LEU A 504 39.15 5.38 -20.94
N SER A 505 38.41 4.89 -21.94
CA SER A 505 37.01 5.23 -22.16
C SER A 505 36.11 4.15 -21.56
N VAL A 506 35.07 4.56 -20.84
CA VAL A 506 34.10 3.64 -20.23
C VAL A 506 32.70 3.95 -20.74
N ILE A 507 32.00 2.89 -21.14
CA ILE A 507 30.56 2.87 -21.42
C ILE A 507 29.88 2.07 -20.31
N ASP A 508 28.89 2.67 -19.67
CA ASP A 508 28.13 2.08 -18.56
C ASP A 508 26.64 2.03 -18.93
N GLU A 509 26.18 0.82 -19.24
CA GLU A 509 24.83 0.53 -19.67
C GLU A 509 24.10 -0.21 -18.56
N SER A 510 22.87 0.20 -18.26
CA SER A 510 22.03 -0.44 -17.25
C SER A 510 20.63 -0.68 -17.82
N VAL A 511 20.20 -1.94 -17.79
CA VAL A 511 18.88 -2.36 -18.28
C VAL A 511 18.20 -3.22 -17.22
N PRO A 512 16.92 -2.99 -16.92
CA PRO A 512 16.14 -3.93 -16.14
C PRO A 512 16.09 -5.30 -16.82
N ARG A 513 16.19 -6.37 -16.03
CA ARG A 513 15.96 -7.72 -16.53
C ARG A 513 14.44 -7.92 -16.64
N GLU A 514 13.97 -8.45 -17.77
CA GLU A 514 12.55 -8.79 -17.95
C GLU A 514 12.11 -9.82 -16.89
N GLU A 515 10.82 -9.73 -16.48
CA GLU A 515 10.26 -10.55 -15.42
C GLU A 515 10.53 -12.04 -15.69
N THR A 516 11.27 -12.67 -14.78
CA THR A 516 11.30 -14.13 -14.67
C THR A 516 10.26 -14.54 -13.63
N GLU A 517 9.86 -15.81 -13.58
CA GLU A 517 8.91 -16.33 -12.58
C GLU A 517 9.34 -16.07 -11.11
N SER A 518 10.57 -15.59 -10.88
CA SER A 518 11.07 -15.13 -9.58
C SER A 518 10.48 -13.76 -9.19
N SER A 519 10.04 -13.63 -7.94
CA SER A 519 9.48 -12.40 -7.39
C SER A 519 10.51 -11.30 -7.08
N GLN A 520 11.72 -11.36 -7.65
CA GLN A 520 12.85 -10.47 -7.34
C GLN A 520 13.06 -9.46 -8.47
N ALA A 521 13.13 -8.18 -8.14
CA ALA A 521 13.56 -7.14 -9.08
C ALA A 521 15.02 -7.40 -9.46
N SER A 522 15.37 -7.14 -10.73
CA SER A 522 16.71 -7.42 -11.25
C SER A 522 17.17 -6.37 -12.26
N LEU A 523 18.41 -5.91 -12.12
CA LEU A 523 19.08 -4.96 -13.01
C LEU A 523 20.34 -5.60 -13.60
N ILE A 524 20.52 -5.50 -14.90
CA ILE A 524 21.74 -5.89 -15.61
C ILE A 524 22.53 -4.62 -15.89
N ARG A 525 23.76 -4.52 -15.38
CA ARG A 525 24.70 -3.46 -15.68
C ARG A 525 25.90 -4.00 -16.44
N THR A 526 26.22 -3.39 -17.57
CA THR A 526 27.38 -3.75 -18.41
C THR A 526 28.35 -2.56 -18.48
N LEU A 527 29.58 -2.78 -18.02
CA LEU A 527 30.69 -1.84 -18.11
C LEU A 527 31.62 -2.29 -19.24
N THR A 528 31.77 -1.47 -20.27
CA THR A 528 32.74 -1.68 -21.36
C THR A 528 33.87 -0.66 -21.24
N ILE A 529 35.08 -1.13 -21.01
CA ILE A 529 36.30 -0.32 -20.87
C ILE A 529 37.14 -0.48 -22.13
N LYS A 530 37.56 0.62 -22.76
CA LYS A 530 38.40 0.63 -23.96
C LYS A 530 39.62 1.51 -23.77
N GLY A 531 40.76 1.04 -24.28
CA GLY A 531 42.03 1.76 -24.27
C GLY A 531 43.21 0.84 -23.99
N MET A 532 44.39 1.43 -23.88
CA MET A 532 45.61 0.70 -23.56
C MET A 532 45.51 0.10 -22.15
N SER A 533 45.80 -1.20 -22.04
CA SER A 533 45.77 -1.92 -20.76
C SER A 533 46.57 -1.18 -19.68
N LYS A 534 46.06 -1.19 -18.45
CA LYS A 534 46.77 -0.71 -17.27
C LYS A 534 46.97 -1.87 -16.31
N ASP A 535 48.18 -1.98 -15.77
CA ASP A 535 48.46 -2.94 -14.71
C ASP A 535 47.74 -2.53 -13.43
N ASN A 536 47.36 -3.54 -12.63
CA ASN A 536 46.73 -3.34 -11.32
C ASN A 536 45.47 -2.46 -11.33
N LEU A 537 44.71 -2.50 -12.42
CA LEU A 537 43.41 -1.85 -12.50
C LEU A 537 42.32 -2.75 -11.91
N TYR A 538 41.52 -2.21 -10.99
CA TYR A 538 40.41 -2.92 -10.36
C TYR A 538 39.10 -2.13 -10.50
N PHE A 539 37.99 -2.86 -10.51
CA PHE A 539 36.64 -2.35 -10.34
C PHE A 539 36.11 -2.74 -8.95
N ARG A 540 35.57 -1.78 -8.20
CA ARG A 540 34.90 -2.05 -6.91
C ARG A 540 33.41 -2.28 -7.15
N ALA A 541 33.04 -3.54 -7.24
CA ALA A 541 31.70 -4.00 -7.58
C ALA A 541 30.68 -3.77 -6.47
N ALA A 542 31.07 -4.02 -5.21
CA ALA A 542 30.21 -3.87 -4.03
C ALA A 542 31.03 -3.45 -2.81
N VAL A 543 30.39 -2.76 -1.87
CA VAL A 543 30.87 -2.52 -0.50
C VAL A 543 29.69 -2.79 0.43
N GLY A 544 29.91 -3.58 1.47
CA GLY A 544 28.87 -3.94 2.44
C GLY A 544 29.46 -4.24 3.81
N GLU A 545 28.61 -4.30 4.83
CA GLU A 545 28.96 -4.87 6.14
C GLU A 545 29.23 -6.39 6.02
N SER A 546 28.52 -7.05 5.11
CA SER A 546 28.70 -8.46 4.76
C SER A 546 28.70 -8.66 3.24
N ILE A 547 29.62 -9.49 2.77
CA ILE A 547 29.67 -9.99 1.39
C ILE A 547 30.03 -11.48 1.48
N GLU A 548 29.17 -12.32 0.94
CA GLU A 548 29.28 -13.78 0.99
C GLU A 548 29.11 -14.39 -0.40
N ILE A 549 29.83 -15.47 -0.69
CA ILE A 549 29.66 -16.22 -1.94
C ILE A 549 28.52 -17.21 -1.74
N ILE A 550 27.48 -17.13 -2.58
CA ILE A 550 26.33 -18.04 -2.53
C ILE A 550 26.48 -19.17 -3.54
N ASP A 551 26.87 -18.85 -4.77
CA ASP A 551 27.05 -19.83 -5.85
C ASP A 551 27.95 -19.27 -6.97
N GLY A 552 29.12 -19.89 -7.16
CA GLY A 552 30.10 -19.49 -8.17
C GLY A 552 30.48 -18.01 -8.07
N ASP A 553 30.14 -17.24 -9.10
CA ASP A 553 30.35 -15.79 -9.16
C ASP A 553 29.13 -14.97 -8.66
N THR A 554 28.31 -15.54 -7.78
CA THR A 554 27.14 -14.90 -7.17
C THR A 554 27.38 -14.58 -5.70
N PHE A 555 27.15 -13.32 -5.33
CA PHE A 555 27.49 -12.77 -4.02
C PHE A 555 26.24 -12.22 -3.32
N LEU A 556 26.03 -12.52 -2.04
CA LEU A 556 25.05 -11.87 -1.16
C LEU A 556 25.71 -10.65 -0.53
N ILE A 557 25.04 -9.50 -0.56
CA ILE A 557 25.52 -8.24 0.01
C ILE A 557 24.49 -7.77 1.04
N ASP A 558 24.92 -7.65 2.29
CA ASP A 558 24.12 -7.13 3.43
C ASP A 558 22.74 -7.79 3.62
N ASP A 559 22.62 -9.07 3.26
CA ASP A 559 21.34 -9.81 3.21
C ASP A 559 20.23 -9.11 2.39
N ALA A 560 20.60 -8.11 1.58
CA ALA A 560 19.68 -7.19 0.93
C ALA A 560 19.66 -7.36 -0.59
N ALA A 561 20.80 -7.69 -1.19
CA ALA A 561 20.94 -7.87 -2.64
C ALA A 561 21.83 -9.05 -2.99
N THR A 562 21.49 -9.75 -4.06
CA THR A 562 22.37 -10.74 -4.70
C THR A 562 22.98 -10.14 -5.96
N MET A 563 24.29 -10.32 -6.18
CA MET A 563 24.99 -9.86 -7.36
C MET A 563 25.72 -11.01 -8.05
N ASN A 564 25.36 -11.32 -9.29
CA ASN A 564 26.15 -12.19 -10.15
C ASN A 564 27.14 -11.36 -10.98
N LEU A 565 28.42 -11.71 -10.97
CA LEU A 565 29.49 -11.04 -11.71
C LEU A 565 30.00 -11.90 -12.86
N GLN A 566 30.11 -11.30 -14.04
CA GLN A 566 30.72 -11.93 -15.20
C GLN A 566 31.85 -11.04 -15.70
N SER A 567 33.08 -11.52 -15.55
CA SER A 567 34.31 -10.80 -15.88
C SER A 567 35.44 -11.77 -16.23
N ALA A 568 36.41 -11.31 -17.02
CA ALA A 568 37.61 -12.09 -17.35
C ALA A 568 38.57 -12.22 -16.14
N GLY A 569 38.59 -11.24 -15.24
CA GLY A 569 39.28 -11.35 -13.96
C GLY A 569 38.37 -11.95 -12.90
N LYS A 570 38.93 -12.78 -12.03
CA LYS A 570 38.21 -13.42 -10.92
C LYS A 570 37.94 -12.42 -9.80
N PRO A 571 36.69 -12.26 -9.32
CA PRO A 571 36.39 -11.37 -8.20
C PRO A 571 37.09 -11.78 -6.89
N ILE A 572 37.37 -10.79 -6.05
CA ILE A 572 38.07 -10.93 -4.78
C ILE A 572 37.27 -10.19 -3.70
N ILE A 573 36.96 -10.88 -2.60
CA ILE A 573 36.42 -10.24 -1.40
C ILE A 573 37.60 -9.87 -0.49
N ARG A 574 37.67 -8.62 -0.06
CA ARG A 574 38.64 -8.15 0.93
C ARG A 574 37.96 -7.44 2.09
N GLU A 575 38.63 -7.42 3.24
CA GLU A 575 38.25 -6.54 4.35
C GLU A 575 38.99 -5.19 4.23
N SER A 576 38.26 -4.09 4.43
CA SER A 576 38.80 -2.75 4.43
C SER A 576 37.95 -1.88 5.36
N GLU A 577 38.57 -1.16 6.29
CA GLU A 577 37.90 -0.19 7.20
C GLU A 577 36.63 -0.75 7.89
N LYS A 578 36.69 -2.00 8.36
CA LYS A 578 35.57 -2.74 9.01
C LYS A 578 34.40 -3.09 8.08
N LYS A 579 34.55 -2.92 6.77
CA LYS A 579 33.60 -3.37 5.74
C LYS A 579 34.25 -4.41 4.84
N LYS A 580 33.43 -5.09 4.05
CA LYS A 580 33.87 -5.96 2.96
C LYS A 580 33.74 -5.22 1.63
N GLU A 581 34.72 -5.40 0.76
CA GLU A 581 34.70 -4.90 -0.61
C GLU A 581 34.83 -6.05 -1.60
N LEU A 582 34.03 -6.02 -2.66
CA LEU A 582 34.10 -6.95 -3.77
C LEU A 582 34.84 -6.27 -4.93
N LEU A 583 36.07 -6.71 -5.19
CA LEU A 583 36.93 -6.17 -6.23
C LEU A 583 37.02 -7.11 -7.44
N VAL A 584 37.06 -6.54 -8.63
CA VAL A 584 37.24 -7.28 -9.90
C VAL A 584 38.50 -6.76 -10.58
N PRO A 585 39.57 -7.58 -10.71
CA PRO A 585 40.74 -7.23 -11.51
C PRO A 585 40.35 -7.08 -12.98
N ILE A 586 40.71 -5.98 -13.61
CA ILE A 586 40.39 -5.74 -15.02
C ILE A 586 41.42 -6.46 -15.90
N LYS A 587 40.94 -7.35 -16.77
CA LYS A 587 41.75 -8.06 -17.76
C LYS A 587 41.31 -7.64 -19.15
N PHE A 588 42.22 -7.00 -19.87
CA PHE A 588 41.99 -6.54 -21.25
C PHE A 588 42.24 -7.67 -22.25
N LYS A 589 41.40 -7.73 -23.28
CA LYS A 589 41.58 -8.50 -24.50
C LYS A 589 41.42 -7.55 -25.68
N ASN A 590 42.44 -7.43 -26.53
CA ASN A 590 42.44 -6.52 -27.69
C ASN A 590 42.09 -5.06 -27.31
N ASN A 591 42.73 -4.51 -26.27
CA ASN A 591 42.50 -3.14 -25.77
C ASN A 591 41.04 -2.86 -25.33
N SER A 592 40.29 -3.91 -24.95
CA SER A 592 38.95 -3.79 -24.40
C SER A 592 38.75 -4.76 -23.22
N ALA A 593 37.95 -4.37 -22.24
CA ALA A 593 37.48 -5.23 -21.16
C ALA A 593 35.97 -5.03 -20.96
N VAL A 594 35.28 -6.08 -20.52
CA VAL A 594 33.83 -6.05 -20.23
C VAL A 594 33.59 -6.67 -18.87
N ILE A 595 32.77 -6.01 -18.05
CA ILE A 595 32.24 -6.54 -16.79
C ILE A 595 30.72 -6.45 -16.87
N LYS A 596 30.04 -7.53 -16.49
CA LYS A 596 28.58 -7.54 -16.35
C LYS A 596 28.21 -7.85 -14.90
N GLN A 597 27.34 -7.04 -14.33
CA GLN A 597 26.72 -7.26 -13.02
C GLN A 597 25.24 -7.57 -13.24
N ILE A 598 24.72 -8.63 -12.61
CA ILE A 598 23.28 -8.87 -12.50
C ILE A 598 22.94 -8.71 -11.03
N ILE A 599 22.21 -7.65 -10.70
CA ILE A 599 21.88 -7.25 -9.33
C ILE A 599 20.41 -7.56 -9.10
N SER A 600 20.08 -8.38 -8.11
CA SER A 600 18.71 -8.76 -7.77
C SER A 600 18.40 -8.45 -6.31
N TRP A 601 17.20 -7.95 -6.03
CA TRP A 601 16.76 -7.58 -4.69
C TRP A 601 15.24 -7.71 -4.52
N GLN A 602 14.78 -7.66 -3.27
CA GLN A 602 13.36 -7.71 -2.90
C GLN A 602 12.88 -6.36 -2.38
#